data_AF-A0AAW7DG61-F1
#
_entry.id   AF-A0AAW7DG61-F1
#
_cell.length_a   1.000
_cell.length_b   1.000
_cell.length_c   1.000
_cell.angle_alpha   90.00
_cell.angle_beta   90.00
_cell.angle_gamma   90.00
#
_symmetry.space_group_name_H-M   'P 1'
#
loop_
_entity.id
_entity.type
_entity.pdbx_description
1 polymer ?
#
loop_
_entity_poly.entity_id
_entity_poly.type
_entity_poly.pdbx_seq_one_letter_code
_entity_poly.pdbx_strand_id
1 'polypeptide(L)'
;MENLKNEFVVLFRELTDNELVDRFNQNVGNSSWNSARRCYVKTLFDELQYRNFDCTTIERGNTFSLQHYVVLIENRLEYLD
;
A
#
# COMPACT_ATOMS: atom_id res chain seq x y z
N MET A 1 17.26 -30.05 6.59
CA MET A 1 16.08 -29.23 6.95
C MET A 1 16.47 -28.04 7.82
N GLU A 2 17.24 -28.22 8.91
CA GLU A 2 17.65 -27.12 9.79
C GLU A 2 18.42 -25.99 9.05
N ASN A 3 19.35 -26.34 8.15
CA ASN A 3 20.10 -25.34 7.37
C ASN A 3 19.19 -24.52 6.44
N LEU A 4 18.24 -25.18 5.75
CA LEU A 4 17.30 -24.51 4.85
C LEU A 4 16.37 -23.55 5.60
N LYS A 5 15.94 -23.94 6.81
CA LYS A 5 15.15 -23.09 7.69
C LYS A 5 15.93 -21.85 8.12
N ASN A 6 17.20 -22.02 8.51
CA ASN A 6 18.06 -20.89 8.90
C ASN A 6 18.31 -19.94 7.73
N GLU A 7 18.50 -20.46 6.52
CA GLU A 7 18.62 -19.65 5.29
C GLU A 7 17.36 -18.82 5.05
N PHE A 8 16.16 -19.40 5.18
CA PHE A 8 14.92 -18.63 5.04
C PHE A 8 14.72 -17.58 6.13
N VAL A 9 15.15 -17.86 7.37
CA VAL A 9 15.06 -16.88 8.47
C VAL A 9 15.96 -15.68 8.21
N VAL A 10 17.21 -15.90 7.77
CA VAL A 10 18.12 -14.82 7.40
C VAL A 10 17.52 -14.02 6.25
N LEU A 11 17.10 -14.70 5.19
CA LEU A 11 16.49 -14.08 4.01
C LEU A 11 15.27 -13.23 4.36
N PHE A 12 14.34 -13.73 5.16
CA PHE A 12 13.12 -12.98 5.49
C PHE A 12 13.37 -11.79 6.43
N ARG A 13 14.42 -11.83 7.24
CA ARG A 13 14.81 -10.71 8.11
C ARG A 13 15.46 -9.56 7.34
N GLU A 14 16.02 -9.84 6.17
CA GLU A 14 16.62 -8.81 5.31
C GLU A 14 15.57 -8.09 4.44
N LEU A 15 14.35 -8.64 4.33
CA LEU A 15 13.26 -8.03 3.57
C LEU A 15 12.53 -6.96 4.39
N THR A 16 12.11 -5.89 3.73
CA THR A 16 11.08 -4.98 4.27
C THR A 16 9.73 -5.68 4.38
N ASP A 17 8.81 -5.13 5.18
CA ASP A 17 7.45 -5.67 5.33
C ASP A 17 6.75 -5.88 3.97
N ASN A 18 6.92 -4.92 3.04
CA ASN A 18 6.33 -4.99 1.70
C ASN A 18 6.94 -6.13 0.88
N GLU A 19 8.26 -6.31 0.93
CA GLU A 19 8.96 -7.36 0.18
C GLU A 19 8.65 -8.75 0.74
N LEU A 20 8.52 -8.90 2.06
CA LEU A 20 8.12 -10.15 2.69
C LEU A 20 6.70 -10.55 2.27
N VAL A 21 5.77 -9.58 2.26
CA VAL A 21 4.40 -9.78 1.79
C VAL A 21 4.35 -10.07 0.28
N ASP A 22 5.13 -9.37 -0.55
CA ASP A 22 5.26 -9.65 -1.99
C ASP A 22 5.72 -11.09 -2.21
N ARG A 23 6.73 -11.54 -1.47
CA ARG A 23 7.26 -12.90 -1.55
C ARG A 23 6.24 -13.95 -1.11
N PHE A 24 5.46 -13.69 -0.07
CA PHE A 24 4.35 -14.56 0.33
C PHE A 24 3.32 -14.66 -0.81
N ASN A 25 2.90 -13.52 -1.37
CA ASN A 25 1.90 -13.43 -2.44
C ASN A 25 2.32 -14.17 -3.72
N GLN A 26 3.62 -14.16 -4.05
CA GLN A 26 4.18 -14.95 -5.14
C GLN A 26 4.01 -16.46 -4.94
N ASN A 27 4.16 -16.95 -3.70
CA ASN A 27 4.07 -18.38 -3.39
C ASN A 27 2.62 -18.88 -3.29
N VAL A 28 1.66 -18.02 -2.96
CA VAL A 28 0.24 -18.38 -2.92
C VAL A 28 -0.49 -18.20 -4.26
N GLY A 29 0.23 -17.83 -5.32
CA GLY A 29 -0.32 -17.66 -6.67
C GLY A 29 -1.10 -16.36 -6.90
N ASN A 30 -1.06 -15.42 -5.93
CA ASN A 30 -1.70 -14.11 -6.04
C ASN A 30 -0.65 -13.00 -6.19
N SER A 31 0.34 -13.24 -7.06
CA SER A 31 1.46 -12.32 -7.31
C SER A 31 1.00 -10.94 -7.80
N SER A 32 -0.18 -10.86 -8.39
CA SER A 32 -0.78 -9.62 -8.88
C SER A 32 -1.43 -8.77 -7.78
N TRP A 33 -1.68 -9.30 -6.58
CA TRP A 33 -2.41 -8.57 -5.52
C TRP A 33 -1.80 -7.21 -5.19
N ASN A 34 -0.48 -7.17 -4.93
CA ASN A 34 0.19 -5.92 -4.57
C ASN A 34 0.29 -4.96 -5.74
N SER A 35 0.45 -5.47 -6.97
CA SER A 35 0.41 -4.65 -8.19
C SER A 35 -0.97 -4.06 -8.44
N ALA A 36 -2.03 -4.86 -8.29
CA ALA A 36 -3.41 -4.42 -8.43
C ALA A 36 -3.78 -3.41 -7.33
N ARG A 37 -3.34 -3.63 -6.08
CA ARG A 37 -3.54 -2.69 -4.98
C ARG A 37 -2.82 -1.37 -5.23
N ARG A 38 -1.55 -1.40 -5.65
CA ARG A 38 -0.80 -0.18 -6.01
C ARG A 38 -1.48 0.58 -7.15
N CYS A 39 -1.92 -0.13 -8.19
CA CYS A 39 -2.66 0.45 -9.30
C CYS A 39 -3.95 1.12 -8.83
N TYR A 40 -4.77 0.40 -8.05
CA TYR A 40 -6.01 0.92 -7.49
C TYR A 40 -5.80 2.21 -6.68
N VAL A 41 -4.85 2.21 -5.74
CA VAL A 41 -4.60 3.39 -4.89
C VAL A 41 -4.14 4.58 -5.73
N LYS A 42 -3.25 4.35 -6.70
CA LYS A 42 -2.77 5.42 -7.58
C LYS A 42 -3.89 6.01 -8.45
N THR A 43 -4.70 5.16 -9.07
CA THR A 43 -5.84 5.59 -9.88
C THR A 43 -6.88 6.34 -9.04
N LEU A 44 -7.13 5.88 -7.82
CA LEU A 44 -8.02 6.58 -6.89
C LEU A 44 -7.45 7.97 -6.54
N PHE A 45 -6.15 8.08 -6.24
CA PHE A 45 -5.51 9.37 -5.99
C PHE A 45 -5.62 10.31 -7.18
N ASP A 46 -5.35 9.81 -8.38
CA ASP A 46 -5.45 10.57 -9.63
C ASP A 46 -6.87 11.10 -9.85
N GLU A 47 -7.89 10.29 -9.55
CA GLU A 47 -9.29 10.71 -9.66
C GLU A 47 -9.66 11.79 -8.64
N LEU A 48 -9.15 11.71 -7.39
CA LEU A 48 -9.36 12.74 -6.37
C LEU A 48 -8.73 14.07 -6.79
N GLN A 49 -7.52 14.02 -7.36
CA GLN A 49 -6.82 15.18 -7.92
C GLN A 49 -7.54 15.75 -9.14
N TYR A 50 -8.01 14.88 -10.06
CA TYR A 50 -8.77 15.28 -11.25
C TYR A 50 -10.07 16.02 -10.88
N ARG A 51 -10.71 15.62 -9.79
CA ARG A 51 -11.90 16.29 -9.23
C ARG A 51 -11.57 17.57 -8.44
N ASN A 52 -10.29 17.94 -8.36
CA ASN A 52 -9.81 19.14 -7.68
C ASN A 52 -10.15 19.16 -6.18
N PHE A 53 -10.16 18.00 -5.51
CA PHE A 53 -10.23 17.93 -4.05
C PHE A 53 -8.89 18.30 -3.44
N ASP A 54 -8.93 19.06 -2.34
CA ASP A 54 -7.75 19.31 -1.52
C ASP A 54 -7.41 18.02 -0.75
N CYS A 55 -6.32 17.38 -1.16
CA CYS A 55 -5.83 16.14 -0.58
C CYS A 55 -4.64 16.34 0.36
N THR A 56 -4.26 17.58 0.68
CA THR A 56 -3.01 17.91 1.38
C THR A 56 -2.86 17.21 2.74
N THR A 57 -3.97 16.95 3.44
CA THR A 57 -3.96 16.21 4.72
C THR A 57 -3.57 14.74 4.55
N ILE A 58 -3.99 14.10 3.45
CA ILE A 58 -3.90 12.65 3.28
C ILE A 58 -2.82 12.22 2.27
N GLU A 59 -2.36 13.15 1.44
CA GLU A 59 -1.36 12.88 0.41
C GLU A 59 0.00 12.51 1.01
N ARG A 60 0.67 11.59 0.32
CA ARG A 60 2.03 11.15 0.60
C ARG A 60 2.78 11.09 -0.72
N GLY A 61 3.28 12.25 -1.16
CA GLY A 61 3.93 12.39 -2.46
C GLY A 61 2.91 12.30 -3.60
N ASN A 62 2.85 11.14 -4.29
CA ASN A 62 1.96 10.93 -5.44
C ASN A 62 0.87 9.87 -5.19
N THR A 63 0.56 9.60 -3.92
CA THR A 63 -0.38 8.57 -3.45
C THR A 63 -0.86 8.89 -2.03
N PHE A 64 -1.57 7.98 -1.37
CA PHE A 64 -1.98 8.08 0.04
C PHE A 64 -2.11 6.68 0.70
N SER A 65 -2.34 6.65 2.02
CA SER A 65 -2.57 5.41 2.77
C SER A 65 -4.06 5.13 2.92
N LEU A 66 -4.47 3.86 2.73
CA LEU A 66 -5.83 3.38 3.02
C LEU A 66 -6.02 2.93 4.49
N GLN A 67 -5.12 3.33 5.39
CA GLN A 67 -5.15 2.91 6.79
C GLN A 67 -6.21 3.65 7.63
N HIS A 68 -6.56 4.87 7.24
CA HIS A 68 -7.46 5.74 7.98
C HIS A 68 -8.70 6.05 7.16
N TYR A 69 -9.84 6.19 7.85
CA TYR A 69 -11.04 6.71 7.24
C TYR A 69 -10.85 8.19 6.90
N VAL A 70 -11.50 8.63 5.84
CA VAL A 70 -11.51 10.03 5.43
C VAL A 70 -12.92 10.52 5.22
N VAL A 71 -13.14 11.81 5.46
CA VAL A 71 -14.39 12.51 5.19
C VAL A 71 -14.10 13.72 4.32
N LEU A 72 -15.04 14.08 3.44
CA LEU A 72 -14.98 15.32 2.67
C LEU A 72 -15.62 16.43 3.50
N ILE A 73 -14.82 17.43 3.89
CA ILE A 73 -15.28 18.65 4.55
C ILE A 73 -15.08 19.79 3.57
N GLU A 74 -16.20 20.36 3.12
CA GLU A 74 -16.24 21.32 1.99
C GLU A 74 -15.62 20.71 0.73
N ASN A 75 -14.34 21.01 0.45
CA ASN A 75 -13.59 20.49 -0.69
C ASN A 75 -12.29 19.77 -0.28
N ARG A 76 -12.06 19.58 1.03
CA ARG A 76 -10.84 18.97 1.58
C ARG A 76 -11.12 17.60 2.17
N LEU A 77 -10.25 16.64 1.86
CA LEU A 77 -10.27 15.34 2.50
C LEU A 77 -9.51 15.39 3.82
N GLU A 78 -10.18 14.95 4.88
CA GLU A 78 -9.67 14.96 6.25
C GLU A 78 -9.77 13.57 6.86
N TYR A 79 -8.86 13.24 7.78
CA TYR A 79 -8.97 12.00 8.54
C TYR A 79 -10.20 12.06 9.45
N LEU A 80 -10.94 10.95 9.49
CA LEU A 80 -12.00 10.72 10.45
C LEU A 80 -11.41 9.89 11.60
N ASP A 81 -11.37 10.48 12.80
CA ASP A 81 -10.93 9.83 14.04
C ASP A 81 -11.87 8.71 14.49
#